data_AF-A0A1H9W060-F1
#
_entry.id   AF-A0A1H9W060-F1
#
_cell.length_a   1.000
_cell.length_b   1.000
_cell.length_c   1.000
_cell.angle_alpha   90.00
_cell.angle_beta   90.00
_cell.angle_gamma   90.00
#
_symmetry.space_group_name_H-M   'P 1'
#
loop_
_entity.id
_entity.type
_entity.pdbx_description
1 polymer ?
#
loop_
_entity_poly.entity_id
_entity_poly.type
_entity_poly.pdbx_seq_one_letter_code
_entity_poly.pdbx_strand_id
1 'polypeptide(L)'
;MVDLLTYERTKTSFAKSYMSNYQKLPSLLLTNSYRTAAEHFQVINQQTTSVLVPYGEGEEIITQLNSENSISELSQLMKRAQQHSVNIYDHEKNTLIQNGAIISYFDGSILSVTPNAYDEEYGLNIQSDSEMGLLQY
;
A
#
# COMPACT_ATOMS: atom_id res chain seq x y z
N MET A 1 1.00 -14.82 -29.53
CA MET A 1 0.00 -14.26 -30.47
C MET A 1 -0.64 -13.00 -29.91
N VAL A 2 -0.95 -12.95 -28.61
CA VAL A 2 -1.40 -11.72 -27.90
C VAL A 2 -0.36 -10.60 -27.82
N ASP A 3 0.91 -10.92 -28.06
CA ASP A 3 2.04 -10.00 -27.95
C ASP A 3 2.03 -8.93 -29.05
N LEU A 4 1.39 -9.21 -30.19
CA LEU A 4 1.23 -8.22 -31.27
C LEU A 4 0.26 -7.09 -30.89
N LEU A 5 -0.63 -7.37 -29.92
CA LEU A 5 -1.66 -6.46 -29.43
C LEU A 5 -1.25 -5.73 -28.14
N THR A 6 -0.24 -6.23 -27.43
CA THR A 6 0.06 -5.78 -26.06
C THR A 6 1.50 -5.31 -25.86
N TYR A 7 2.42 -5.61 -26.79
CA TYR A 7 3.85 -5.32 -26.62
C TYR A 7 4.34 -4.18 -27.51
N GLU A 8 5.43 -3.51 -27.08
CA GLU A 8 6.05 -2.43 -27.84
C GLU A 8 6.49 -2.86 -29.25
N ARG A 9 6.29 -1.95 -30.22
CA ARG A 9 6.52 -2.14 -31.67
C ARG A 9 7.87 -2.78 -32.05
N THR A 10 8.90 -2.56 -31.24
CA THR A 10 10.28 -2.94 -31.52
C THR A 10 10.75 -4.20 -30.78
N LYS A 11 9.95 -4.73 -29.84
CA LYS A 11 10.35 -5.85 -28.97
C LYS A 11 9.73 -7.19 -29.36
N THR A 12 8.67 -7.21 -30.18
CA THR A 12 8.00 -8.46 -30.56
C THR A 12 8.81 -9.23 -31.62
N SER A 13 9.14 -10.49 -31.33
CA SER A 13 9.85 -11.39 -32.25
C SER A 13 9.15 -11.52 -33.61
N PHE A 14 7.82 -11.63 -33.59
CA PHE A 14 7.00 -11.70 -34.80
C PHE A 14 7.12 -10.45 -35.68
N ALA A 15 7.09 -9.25 -35.10
CA ALA A 15 7.20 -8.00 -35.86
C ALA A 15 8.56 -7.91 -36.57
N LYS A 16 9.64 -8.33 -35.89
CA LYS A 16 10.99 -8.41 -36.47
C LYS A 16 11.05 -9.41 -37.62
N SER A 17 10.53 -10.62 -37.43
CA SER A 17 10.48 -11.65 -38.48
C SER A 17 9.63 -11.21 -39.68
N TYR A 18 8.49 -10.54 -39.44
CA TYR A 18 7.62 -10.06 -40.50
C TYR A 18 8.28 -8.94 -41.32
N MET A 19 8.92 -7.97 -40.65
CA MET A 19 9.68 -6.92 -41.34
C MET A 19 10.85 -7.49 -42.15
N SER A 20 11.53 -8.52 -41.63
CA SER A 20 12.63 -9.15 -42.35
C SER A 20 12.19 -9.89 -43.62
N ASN A 21 11.00 -10.49 -43.61
CA ASN A 21 10.49 -11.25 -44.76
C ASN A 21 9.73 -10.39 -45.78
N TYR A 22 9.07 -9.32 -45.34
CA TYR A 22 8.14 -8.55 -46.18
C TYR A 22 8.50 -7.06 -46.33
N GLN A 23 9.56 -6.58 -45.66
CA GLN A 23 10.01 -5.18 -45.64
C GLN A 23 8.90 -4.17 -45.30
N LYS A 24 7.86 -4.63 -44.61
CA LYS A 24 6.68 -3.86 -44.23
C LYS A 24 6.30 -4.17 -42.79
N LEU A 25 5.64 -3.23 -42.14
CA LEU A 25 5.06 -3.46 -40.81
C LEU A 25 3.81 -4.34 -40.95
N PRO A 26 3.55 -5.25 -39.99
CA PRO A 26 2.29 -5.97 -39.94
C PRO A 26 1.11 -4.99 -39.80
N SER A 27 0.05 -5.19 -40.59
CA SER A 27 -1.18 -4.37 -40.53
C SER A 27 -1.91 -4.47 -39.19
N LEU A 28 -1.73 -5.58 -38.47
CA LEU A 28 -2.34 -5.85 -37.16
C LEU A 28 -1.53 -5.27 -35.99
N LEU A 29 -0.47 -4.50 -36.27
CA LEU A 29 0.32 -3.87 -35.21
C LEU A 29 -0.41 -2.65 -34.64
N LEU A 30 -0.87 -2.77 -33.39
CA LEU A 30 -1.47 -1.64 -32.70
C LEU A 30 -0.41 -0.53 -32.47
N THR A 31 -0.80 0.72 -32.73
CA THR A 31 0.02 1.92 -32.47
C THR A 31 -0.03 2.35 -31.00
N ASN A 32 -1.09 1.96 -30.28
CA ASN A 32 -1.40 2.46 -28.95
C ASN A 32 -0.92 1.47 -27.88
N SER A 33 -0.34 2.00 -26.80
CA SER A 33 0.19 1.20 -25.69
C SER A 33 -0.91 0.80 -24.69
N TYR A 34 -1.89 -0.01 -25.13
CA TYR A 34 -3.01 -0.44 -24.26
C TYR A 34 -2.54 -1.20 -23.03
N ARG A 35 -1.47 -1.99 -23.13
CA ARG A 35 -0.87 -2.68 -21.97
C ARG A 35 -0.38 -1.67 -20.93
N THR A 36 0.41 -0.69 -21.33
CA THR A 36 0.92 0.34 -20.42
C THR A 36 -0.22 1.17 -19.84
N ALA A 37 -1.20 1.54 -20.66
CA ALA A 37 -2.39 2.24 -20.20
C ALA A 37 -3.14 1.40 -19.15
N ALA A 38 -3.34 0.10 -19.39
CA ALA A 38 -3.98 -0.81 -18.44
C ALA A 38 -3.15 -1.01 -17.16
N GLU A 39 -1.82 -1.13 -17.26
CA GLU A 39 -0.91 -1.24 -16.12
C GLU A 39 -0.94 0.01 -15.21
N HIS A 40 -1.19 1.19 -15.78
CA HIS A 40 -1.24 2.45 -15.05
C HIS A 40 -2.67 2.97 -14.80
N PHE A 41 -3.69 2.26 -15.30
CA PHE A 41 -5.07 2.69 -15.16
C PHE A 41 -5.55 2.44 -13.73
N GLN A 42 -5.77 3.52 -13.00
CA GLN A 42 -6.41 3.51 -11.68
C GLN A 42 -7.70 4.33 -11.77
N VAL A 43 -8.86 3.70 -11.57
CA VAL A 43 -10.17 4.40 -11.60
C VAL A 43 -10.23 5.45 -10.49
N ILE A 44 -9.61 5.15 -9.36
CA ILE A 44 -9.48 6.04 -8.20
C ILE A 44 -8.03 5.91 -7.72
N ASN A 45 -7.29 7.02 -7.68
CA ASN A 45 -5.97 7.08 -7.07
C ASN A 45 -6.12 6.98 -5.53
N GLN A 46 -6.31 5.77 -4.99
CA GLN A 46 -6.25 5.53 -3.56
C GLN A 46 -4.80 5.23 -3.17
N GLN A 47 -3.99 6.29 -3.07
CA GLN A 47 -2.67 6.25 -2.42
C GLN A 47 -2.85 6.31 -0.91
N THR A 48 -3.60 5.35 -0.38
CA THR A 48 -3.79 5.20 1.07
C THR A 48 -3.04 3.98 1.54
N THR A 49 -2.24 4.14 2.60
CA THR A 49 -1.58 3.03 3.28
C THR A 49 -2.41 2.62 4.49
N SER A 50 -2.61 1.33 4.69
CA SER A 50 -3.28 0.79 5.88
C SER A 50 -2.31 0.76 7.06
N VAL A 51 -2.72 1.32 8.20
CA VAL A 51 -1.94 1.34 9.44
C VAL A 51 -2.79 0.80 10.59
N LEU A 52 -2.19 0.04 11.49
CA LEU A 52 -2.86 -0.49 12.68
C LEU A 52 -2.99 0.58 13.75
N VAL A 53 -4.18 0.69 14.34
CA VAL A 53 -4.46 1.64 15.42
C VAL A 53 -4.64 0.90 16.75
N PRO A 54 -4.15 1.47 17.88
CA PRO A 54 -4.31 0.88 19.21
C PRO A 54 -5.73 1.15 19.76
N TYR A 55 -6.76 0.69 19.05
CA TYR A 55 -8.17 0.83 19.47
C TYR A 55 -8.76 -0.52 19.85
N GLY A 56 -9.31 -0.65 21.05
CA GLY A 56 -9.89 -1.90 21.56
C GLY A 56 -8.85 -3.03 21.54
N GLU A 57 -9.14 -4.12 20.82
CA GLU A 57 -8.21 -5.26 20.67
C GLU A 57 -6.96 -4.92 19.82
N GLY A 58 -6.90 -3.75 19.20
CA GLY A 58 -5.76 -3.31 18.39
C GLY A 58 -4.44 -3.25 19.16
N GLU A 59 -4.46 -2.82 20.42
CA GLU A 59 -3.26 -2.78 21.27
C GLU A 59 -2.71 -4.18 21.56
N GLU A 60 -3.61 -5.14 21.83
CA GLU A 60 -3.24 -6.54 22.05
C GLU A 60 -2.64 -7.14 20.77
N ILE A 61 -3.22 -6.82 19.61
CA ILE A 61 -2.73 -7.27 18.30
C ILE A 61 -1.33 -6.72 17.99
N ILE A 62 -1.10 -5.42 18.25
CA ILE A 62 0.21 -4.77 18.08
C ILE A 62 1.26 -5.40 19.01
N THR A 63 0.87 -5.74 20.25
CA THR A 63 1.75 -6.42 21.19
C THR A 63 2.08 -7.84 20.74
N GLN A 64 1.08 -8.58 20.27
CA GLN A 64 1.26 -9.94 19.73
C GLN A 64 2.15 -9.93 18.48
N LEU A 65 2.13 -8.89 17.65
CA LEU A 65 3.02 -8.78 16.48
C LEU A 65 4.51 -8.78 16.84
N ASN A 66 4.89 -8.36 18.05
CA ASN A 66 6.26 -8.43 18.56
C ASN A 66 6.64 -9.78 19.19
N SER A 67 5.69 -10.70 19.29
CA SER A 67 5.88 -12.02 19.92
C SER A 67 6.33 -13.07 18.89
N GLU A 68 7.05 -14.11 19.33
CA GLU A 68 7.35 -15.28 18.49
C GLU A 68 6.06 -16.06 18.22
N ASN A 69 5.42 -15.82 17.08
CA ASN A 69 4.21 -16.50 16.65
C ASN A 69 4.51 -17.56 15.58
N SER A 70 3.76 -18.66 15.60
CA SER A 70 3.72 -19.58 14.47
C SER A 70 3.04 -18.94 13.25
N ILE A 71 3.29 -19.48 12.04
CA ILE A 71 2.68 -18.98 10.80
C ILE A 71 1.14 -19.01 10.86
N SER A 72 0.56 -20.03 11.51
CA SER A 72 -0.89 -20.16 11.65
C SER A 72 -1.48 -19.07 12.55
N GLU A 73 -0.82 -18.80 13.67
CA GLU A 73 -1.23 -17.75 14.61
C GLU A 73 -1.09 -16.37 13.97
N LEU A 74 -0.01 -16.12 13.23
CA LEU A 74 0.18 -14.87 12.49
C LEU A 74 -0.94 -14.65 11.47
N SER A 75 -1.37 -15.68 10.74
CA SER A 75 -2.47 -15.55 9.78
C SER A 75 -3.79 -15.17 10.45
N GLN A 76 -4.09 -15.78 11.60
CA GLN A 76 -5.29 -15.46 12.38
C GLN A 76 -5.20 -14.06 13.01
N LEU A 77 -4.03 -13.69 13.50
CA LEU A 77 -3.74 -12.37 14.02
C LEU A 77 -3.96 -11.30 12.95
N MET A 78 -3.43 -11.49 11.75
CA MET A 78 -3.61 -10.57 10.62
C MET A 78 -5.09 -10.40 10.22
N LYS A 79 -5.91 -11.46 10.33
CA LYS A 79 -7.36 -11.34 10.07
C LYS A 79 -8.07 -10.46 11.11
N ARG A 80 -7.67 -10.53 12.38
CA ARG A 80 -8.19 -9.63 13.43
C ARG A 80 -7.66 -8.21 13.21
N ALA A 81 -6.37 -8.08 12.90
CA ALA A 81 -5.69 -6.81 12.67
C ALA A 81 -6.36 -5.95 11.59
N GLN A 82 -6.92 -6.56 10.55
CA GLN A 82 -7.65 -5.84 9.49
C GLN A 82 -8.82 -4.99 10.01
N GLN A 83 -9.48 -5.39 11.10
CA GLN A 83 -10.61 -4.65 11.68
C GLN A 83 -10.14 -3.41 12.47
N HIS A 84 -8.88 -3.42 12.91
CA HIS A 84 -8.23 -2.34 13.65
C HIS A 84 -7.23 -1.58 12.77
N SER A 85 -7.48 -1.55 11.46
CA SER A 85 -6.65 -0.81 10.52
C SER A 85 -7.40 0.37 9.91
N VAL A 86 -6.73 1.52 9.84
CA VAL A 86 -7.22 2.74 9.22
C VAL A 86 -6.36 3.04 8.00
N ASN A 87 -7.02 3.47 6.92
CA ASN A 87 -6.34 3.91 5.71
C ASN A 87 -5.99 5.39 5.84
N ILE A 88 -4.71 5.70 5.73
CA ILE A 88 -4.19 7.07 5.77
C ILE A 88 -3.59 7.44 4.43
N TYR A 89 -3.72 8.69 4.03
CA TYR A 89 -3.12 9.21 2.82
C TYR A 89 -1.59 9.35 2.96
N ASP A 90 -0.88 9.33 1.85
CA ASP A 90 0.59 9.46 1.85
C ASP A 90 1.10 10.74 2.53
N HIS A 91 0.36 11.85 2.46
CA HIS A 91 0.74 13.08 3.16
C HIS A 91 0.63 12.92 4.68
N GLU A 92 -0.43 12.31 5.19
CA GLU A 92 -0.64 12.02 6.62
C GLU A 92 0.42 11.04 7.13
N LYS A 93 0.71 9.99 6.35
CA LYS A 93 1.78 9.03 6.63
C LYS A 93 3.13 9.73 6.77
N ASN A 94 3.48 10.62 5.85
CA ASN A 94 4.75 11.33 5.90
C ASN A 94 4.86 12.21 7.14
N THR A 95 3.78 12.90 7.53
CA THR A 95 3.73 13.69 8.77
C THR A 95 3.90 12.80 10.01
N LEU A 96 3.18 11.69 10.09
CA LEU A 96 3.28 10.75 11.20
C LEU A 96 4.67 10.10 11.32
N ILE A 97 5.33 9.79 10.19
CA ILE A 97 6.72 9.30 10.18
C ILE A 97 7.67 10.38 10.73
N GLN A 98 7.50 11.64 10.32
CA GLN A 98 8.32 12.75 10.82
C GLN A 98 8.17 12.98 12.32
N ASN A 99 6.96 12.77 12.85
CA ASN A 99 6.65 12.92 14.26
C ASN A 99 7.01 11.68 15.12
N GLY A 100 7.57 10.62 14.50
CA GLY A 100 7.88 9.37 15.21
C GLY A 100 6.63 8.62 15.70
N ALA A 101 5.48 8.88 15.08
CA ALA A 101 4.18 8.35 15.46
C ALA A 101 3.83 7.01 14.79
N ILE A 102 4.73 6.47 13.96
CA ILE A 102 4.56 5.18 13.28
C ILE A 102 5.69 4.23 13.64
N ILE A 103 5.34 2.99 13.99
CA ILE A 103 6.26 1.87 14.19
C ILE A 103 6.07 0.87 13.06
N SER A 104 7.18 0.48 12.42
CA SER A 104 7.21 -0.55 11.38
C SER A 104 7.57 -1.92 11.95
N TYR A 105 6.80 -2.94 11.60
CA TYR A 105 7.08 -4.35 11.84
C TYR A 105 7.36 -5.10 10.54
N PHE A 106 8.03 -6.25 10.62
CA PHE A 106 8.33 -7.12 9.46
C PHE A 106 8.95 -6.35 8.28
N ASP A 107 10.07 -5.67 8.53
CA ASP A 107 10.81 -4.88 7.53
C ASP A 107 9.95 -3.83 6.78
N GLY A 108 8.95 -3.25 7.47
CA GLY A 108 8.07 -2.24 6.89
C GLY A 108 6.83 -2.77 6.20
N SER A 109 6.56 -4.08 6.30
CA SER A 109 5.36 -4.71 5.75
C SER A 109 4.10 -4.34 6.55
N ILE A 110 4.25 -4.09 7.85
CA ILE A 110 3.14 -3.72 8.74
C ILE A 110 3.50 -2.41 9.44
N LEU A 111 2.57 -1.46 9.44
CA LEU A 111 2.72 -0.19 10.13
C LEU A 111 1.70 -0.13 11.27
N SER A 112 2.12 0.38 12.42
CA SER A 112 1.23 0.68 13.55
C SER A 112 1.43 2.12 14.01
N VAL A 113 0.35 2.73 14.51
CA VAL A 113 0.39 4.05 15.13
C VAL A 113 0.76 3.89 16.60
N THR A 114 1.60 4.79 17.11
CA THR A 114 1.88 4.84 18.54
C THR A 114 0.66 5.31 19.33
N PRO A 115 0.49 4.90 20.59
CA PRO A 115 -0.61 5.38 21.43
C PRO A 115 -0.66 6.91 21.54
N ASN A 116 0.48 7.60 21.45
CA ASN A 116 0.55 9.07 21.53
C ASN A 116 -0.11 9.80 20.34
N ALA A 117 -0.25 9.12 19.20
CA ALA A 117 -0.85 9.68 17.99
C ALA A 117 -2.27 9.16 17.74
N TYR A 118 -2.86 8.50 18.73
CA TYR A 118 -4.22 8.01 18.67
C TYR A 118 -5.00 8.45 19.91
N ASP A 119 -6.15 9.09 19.69
CA ASP A 119 -7.07 9.53 20.71
C ASP A 119 -8.36 8.70 20.62
N GLU A 120 -8.91 8.24 21.74
CA GLU A 120 -10.13 7.40 21.75
C GLU A 120 -11.39 8.17 21.32
N GLU A 121 -11.42 9.48 21.52
CA GLU A 121 -12.55 10.35 21.21
C GLU A 121 -12.41 10.98 19.81
N TYR A 122 -11.20 11.39 19.42
CA TYR A 122 -10.92 12.08 18.16
C TYR A 122 -10.28 11.21 17.06
N GLY A 123 -9.76 10.03 17.41
CA GLY A 123 -9.12 9.10 16.49
C GLY A 123 -7.65 9.45 16.19
N LEU A 124 -7.23 9.28 14.94
CA LEU A 124 -5.85 9.46 14.52
C LEU A 124 -5.44 10.95 14.56
N ASN A 125 -4.46 11.30 15.38
CA ASN A 125 -3.91 12.65 15.43
C ASN A 125 -2.68 12.80 14.52
N ILE A 126 -2.90 13.39 13.35
CA ILE A 126 -1.87 13.59 12.32
C ILE A 126 -0.87 14.67 12.72
N GLN A 127 -1.32 15.71 13.44
CA GLN A 127 -0.48 16.85 13.80
C GLN A 127 0.34 16.60 15.07
N SER A 128 0.08 15.52 15.81
CA SER A 128 0.65 15.29 17.14
C SER A 128 0.52 16.51 18.07
N ASP A 129 -0.57 17.27 17.88
CA ASP A 129 -1.02 18.32 18.80
C ASP A 129 -1.94 17.72 19.87
N SER A 130 -1.70 16.46 20.26
CA SER A 130 -2.36 15.90 21.43
C SER A 130 -1.80 16.68 22.61
N GLU A 131 -2.55 17.69 23.05
CA GLU A 131 -2.38 18.31 24.36
C GLU A 131 -2.35 17.17 25.38
N MET A 132 -1.14 16.74 25.70
CA MET A 132 -0.86 15.85 26.80
C MET A 132 -1.60 16.41 28.01
N GLY A 133 -2.63 15.70 28.46
CA GLY A 133 -3.66 16.18 29.37
C GLY A 133 -3.10 17.12 30.44
N LEU A 134 -3.25 18.42 30.22
CA LEU A 134 -3.11 19.43 31.27
C LEU A 134 -4.46 19.56 31.98
N LEU A 135 -4.89 18.45 32.60
CA LEU A 135 -5.76 18.56 33.76
C LEU A 135 -4.87 18.85 34.96
N GLN A 136 -4.40 20.10 35.06
CA GLN A 136 -3.93 20.65 36.33
C GLN A 136 -5.09 21.28 37.07
N TYR A 137 -5.43 20.63 38.19
CA TYR A 137 -6.19 21.07 39.37
C TYR A 137 -7.66 21.48 39.21
#